data_AF-A0A4Y2HJW2-F1
#
_entry.id   AF-A0A4Y2HJW2-F1
#
_cell.length_a   1.000
_cell.length_b   1.000
_cell.length_c   1.000
_cell.angle_alpha   90.00
_cell.angle_beta   90.00
_cell.angle_gamma   90.00
#
_symmetry.space_group_name_H-M   'P 1'
#
loop_
_entity.id
_entity.type
_entity.pdbx_description
1 polymer ?
#
loop_
_entity_poly.entity_id
_entity_poly.type
_entity_poly.pdbx_seq_one_letter_code
_entity_poly.pdbx_strand_id
1 'polypeptide(L)'
;MDANGEIGAVLSQNIGSEEHVIAYFSKSLGEIQKVQLEDPAIKPILEKKLNSADRLSFQEIAPESPATNRYWAFWNSLYLKDGVLYRKWESNDGGFYRRQLILPKSRIQEVLREIHDSRSGKHFGVMKTLLKTRERFYWNRLRADIEKWCRECQACGARKGLKTEQGKSVIGWTPAVIFFD
;
A
#
# COMPACT_ATOMS: atom_id res chain seq x y z
N MET A 1 -5.94 -32.04 -12.30
CA MET A 1 -5.43 -32.59 -11.04
C MET A 1 -3.91 -32.64 -11.12
N ASP A 2 -3.07 -31.91 -10.38
CA ASP A 2 -3.11 -30.61 -9.67
C ASP A 2 -1.66 -30.41 -9.18
N ALA A 3 -1.01 -29.27 -9.50
CA ALA A 3 0.36 -29.00 -9.02
C ALA A 3 0.80 -27.52 -9.05
N ASN A 4 -0.12 -26.55 -9.08
CA ASN A 4 0.25 -25.14 -8.84
C ASN A 4 -0.79 -24.45 -7.94
N GLY A 5 -1.29 -25.21 -6.96
CA GLY A 5 -1.96 -24.65 -5.80
C GLY A 5 -0.98 -23.79 -5.02
N GLU A 6 -1.44 -22.60 -4.65
CA GLU A 6 -0.88 -21.79 -3.56
C GLU A 6 0.48 -21.13 -3.82
N ILE A 7 0.50 -20.17 -4.74
CA ILE A 7 1.31 -18.97 -4.49
C ILE A 7 0.36 -17.96 -3.84
N GLY A 8 0.49 -17.84 -2.52
CA GLY A 8 0.05 -16.64 -1.81
C GLY A 8 0.62 -15.38 -2.42
N ALA A 9 0.22 -14.21 -1.94
CA ALA A 9 0.69 -12.93 -2.48
C ALA A 9 2.20 -12.70 -2.22
N VAL A 10 3.05 -13.56 -2.78
CA VAL A 10 4.42 -13.31 -3.16
C VAL A 10 4.32 -12.31 -4.30
N LEU A 11 4.36 -11.02 -3.93
CA LEU A 11 4.61 -9.96 -4.90
C LEU A 11 6.07 -10.09 -5.34
N SER A 12 6.37 -11.03 -6.23
CA SER A 12 7.69 -11.09 -6.85
C SER A 12 7.87 -9.91 -7.81
N GLN A 13 9.06 -9.30 -7.78
CA GLN A 13 9.56 -8.46 -8.86
C GLN A 13 10.92 -8.99 -9.29
N ASN A 14 11.14 -8.96 -10.60
CA ASN A 14 12.46 -9.09 -11.20
C ASN A 14 13.20 -7.78 -10.99
N ILE A 15 14.30 -7.83 -10.25
CA ILE A 15 15.30 -6.77 -10.24
C ILE A 15 16.47 -7.33 -11.05
N GLY A 16 16.57 -6.96 -12.33
CA GLY A 16 17.48 -7.64 -13.26
C GLY A 16 16.99 -9.05 -13.63
N SER A 17 17.87 -10.06 -13.59
CA SER A 17 17.56 -11.47 -13.86
C SER A 17 17.14 -12.27 -12.61
N GLU A 18 17.04 -11.63 -11.44
CA GLU A 18 16.75 -12.31 -10.19
C GLU A 18 15.37 -11.97 -9.64
N GLU A 19 14.55 -13.01 -9.48
CA GLU A 19 13.23 -12.96 -8.87
C GLU A 19 13.37 -12.77 -7.34
N HIS A 20 13.01 -11.59 -6.85
CA HIS A 20 13.05 -11.31 -5.42
C HIS A 20 11.66 -11.48 -4.79
N VAL A 21 11.48 -12.59 -4.09
CA VAL A 21 10.33 -12.90 -3.24
C VAL A 21 10.34 -11.97 -2.02
N ILE A 22 9.40 -11.04 -1.93
CA ILE A 22 9.15 -10.32 -0.67
C ILE A 22 7.89 -10.91 -0.04
N ALA A 23 8.11 -11.77 0.95
CA ALA A 23 7.10 -12.51 1.71
C ALA A 23 6.26 -11.62 2.63
N TYR A 24 5.69 -10.52 2.13
CA TYR A 24 4.82 -9.62 2.92
C TYR A 24 3.52 -10.31 3.37
N PHE A 25 3.17 -11.41 2.70
CA PHE A 25 1.99 -12.22 2.97
C PHE A 25 2.33 -13.67 2.64
N SER A 26 2.40 -14.55 3.64
CA SER A 26 2.38 -16.00 3.42
C SER A 26 0.99 -16.51 2.99
N LYS A 27 0.06 -15.59 2.68
CA LYS A 27 -1.36 -15.87 2.47
C LYS A 27 -1.72 -16.01 1.01
N SER A 28 -2.56 -16.99 0.71
CA SER A 28 -3.13 -17.25 -0.63
C SER A 28 -3.80 -16.00 -1.22
N LEU A 29 -3.84 -15.87 -2.56
CA LEU A 29 -4.64 -14.81 -3.20
C LEU A 29 -6.12 -14.86 -2.79
N GLY A 30 -6.66 -16.07 -2.57
CA GLY A 30 -8.02 -16.27 -2.06
C GLY A 30 -8.23 -15.68 -0.66
N GLU A 31 -7.26 -15.78 0.24
CA GLU A 31 -7.33 -15.11 1.54
C GLU A 31 -7.32 -13.59 1.41
N ILE A 32 -6.53 -13.03 0.48
CA ILE A 32 -6.50 -11.58 0.24
C ILE A 32 -7.84 -11.10 -0.32
N GLN A 33 -8.41 -11.82 -1.28
CA GLN A 33 -9.74 -11.51 -1.79
C GLN A 33 -10.78 -11.56 -0.67
N LYS A 34 -10.75 -12.61 0.16
CA LYS A 34 -11.65 -12.76 1.30
C LYS A 34 -11.57 -11.56 2.25
N VAL A 35 -10.37 -11.14 2.65
CA VAL A 35 -10.23 -9.99 3.56
C VAL A 35 -10.58 -8.64 2.88
N GLN A 36 -10.49 -8.53 1.55
CA GLN A 36 -11.02 -7.37 0.83
C GLN A 36 -12.56 -7.34 0.81
N LEU A 37 -13.20 -8.51 0.68
CA LEU A 37 -14.66 -8.66 0.76
C LEU A 37 -15.21 -8.46 2.18
N GLU A 38 -14.38 -8.64 3.21
CA GLU A 38 -14.73 -8.34 4.61
C GLU A 38 -14.55 -6.85 4.97
N ASP A 39 -13.78 -6.08 4.19
CA ASP A 39 -13.51 -4.67 4.46
C ASP A 39 -14.67 -3.78 3.96
N PRO A 40 -15.35 -3.03 4.84
CA PRO A 40 -16.55 -2.28 4.47
C PRO A 40 -16.29 -1.13 3.48
N ALA A 41 -15.04 -0.63 3.37
CA ALA A 41 -14.71 0.43 2.42
C ALA A 41 -14.28 -0.13 1.05
N ILE A 42 -13.76 -1.36 1.00
CA ILE A 42 -13.26 -2.00 -0.23
C ILE A 42 -14.35 -2.86 -0.88
N LYS A 43 -15.12 -3.59 -0.06
CA LYS A 43 -16.14 -4.56 -0.50
C LYS A 43 -17.05 -4.00 -1.59
N PRO A 44 -17.67 -2.81 -1.47
CA PRO A 44 -18.59 -2.31 -2.49
C PRO A 44 -17.90 -2.13 -3.86
N ILE A 45 -16.65 -1.66 -3.86
CA ILE A 45 -15.87 -1.45 -5.09
C ILE A 45 -15.47 -2.78 -5.71
N LEU A 46 -15.04 -3.74 -4.89
CA LEU A 46 -14.64 -5.07 -5.34
C LEU A 46 -15.82 -5.84 -5.93
N GLU A 47 -16.95 -5.93 -5.22
CA GLU A 47 -18.16 -6.59 -5.72
C GLU A 47 -18.61 -6.01 -7.05
N LYS A 48 -18.58 -4.69 -7.20
CA LYS A 48 -18.99 -4.05 -8.45
C LYS A 48 -18.01 -4.33 -9.59
N LYS A 49 -16.70 -4.30 -9.36
CA LYS A 49 -15.69 -4.69 -10.37
C LYS A 49 -15.81 -6.16 -10.78
N LEU A 50 -16.25 -7.05 -9.88
CA LEU A 50 -16.49 -8.46 -10.19
C LEU A 50 -17.74 -8.66 -11.05
N ASN A 51 -18.77 -7.85 -10.83
CA ASN A 51 -20.09 -8.00 -11.48
C ASN A 51 -20.27 -7.15 -12.75
N SER A 52 -19.50 -6.08 -12.94
CA SER A 52 -19.60 -5.19 -14.10
C SER A 52 -18.25 -4.55 -14.47
N ALA A 53 -18.02 -4.38 -15.77
CA ALA A 53 -16.87 -3.65 -16.29
C ALA A 53 -17.06 -2.12 -16.24
N ASP A 54 -18.31 -1.65 -16.21
CA ASP A 54 -18.64 -0.24 -16.35
C ASP A 54 -18.45 0.55 -15.06
N ARG A 55 -18.07 1.82 -15.21
CA ARG A 55 -17.94 2.74 -14.09
C ARG A 55 -19.31 3.05 -13.51
N LEU A 56 -19.43 2.83 -12.21
CA LEU A 56 -20.61 3.16 -11.42
C LEU A 56 -20.94 4.65 -11.52
N SER A 57 -22.24 4.93 -11.65
CA SER A 57 -22.77 6.29 -11.61
C SER A 57 -22.60 6.89 -10.21
N PHE A 58 -22.57 8.22 -10.12
CA PHE A 58 -22.46 8.91 -8.83
C PHE A 58 -23.62 8.57 -7.87
N GLN A 59 -24.82 8.33 -8.40
CA GLN A 59 -26.01 8.03 -7.61
C GLN A 59 -25.91 6.67 -6.89
N GLU A 60 -25.21 5.70 -7.48
CA GLU A 60 -25.00 4.38 -6.88
C GLU A 60 -23.99 4.39 -5.73
N ILE A 61 -23.22 5.47 -5.58
CA ILE A 61 -22.10 5.57 -4.61
C ILE A 61 -22.25 6.73 -3.63
N ALA A 62 -23.06 7.74 -3.96
CA ALA A 62 -23.40 8.80 -3.03
C ALA A 62 -23.77 8.34 -1.59
N PRO A 63 -24.47 7.20 -1.37
CA PRO A 63 -24.75 6.74 0.01
C PRO A 63 -23.56 6.04 0.71
N GLU A 64 -22.44 5.81 0.02
CA GLU A 64 -21.31 5.05 0.54
C GLU A 64 -20.40 5.87 1.47
N SER A 65 -19.57 5.16 2.25
CA SER A 65 -18.64 5.79 3.18
C SER A 65 -17.61 6.69 2.47
N PRO A 66 -17.09 7.73 3.14
CA PRO A 66 -16.01 8.57 2.57
C PRO A 66 -14.77 7.78 2.12
N ALA A 67 -14.49 6.64 2.77
CA ALA A 67 -13.39 5.76 2.38
C ALA A 67 -13.69 5.02 1.06
N THR A 68 -14.91 4.50 0.91
CA THR A 68 -15.39 3.91 -0.34
C THR A 68 -15.33 4.92 -1.49
N ASN A 69 -15.77 6.15 -1.25
CA ASN A 69 -15.75 7.24 -2.24
C ASN A 69 -14.33 7.57 -2.72
N ARG A 70 -13.33 7.47 -1.84
CA ARG A 70 -11.92 7.65 -2.23
C ARG A 70 -11.46 6.57 -3.21
N TYR A 71 -11.85 5.32 -3.00
CA TYR A 71 -11.53 4.24 -3.94
C TYR A 71 -12.29 4.41 -5.26
N TRP A 72 -13.57 4.81 -5.23
CA TRP A 72 -14.32 5.10 -6.45
C TRP A 72 -13.72 6.24 -7.28
N ALA A 73 -13.17 7.28 -6.64
CA ALA A 73 -12.48 8.36 -7.35
C ALA A 73 -11.32 7.83 -8.22
N PHE A 74 -10.75 6.67 -7.87
CA PHE A 74 -9.72 5.98 -8.65
C PHE A 74 -10.25 4.85 -9.54
N TRP A 75 -11.55 4.77 -9.81
CA TRP A 75 -12.18 3.64 -10.52
C TRP A 75 -11.45 3.19 -11.79
N ASN A 76 -11.02 4.15 -12.62
CA ASN A 76 -10.33 3.89 -13.89
C ASN A 76 -8.93 3.31 -13.68
N SER A 77 -8.29 3.63 -12.56
CA SER A 77 -7.00 3.08 -12.15
C SER A 77 -7.16 1.73 -11.42
N LEU A 78 -8.37 1.37 -10.98
CA LEU A 78 -8.63 0.12 -10.29
C LEU A 78 -8.90 -1.03 -11.27
N TYR A 79 -8.32 -2.19 -10.98
CA TYR A 79 -8.49 -3.39 -11.80
C TYR A 79 -8.42 -4.65 -10.93
N LEU A 80 -8.96 -5.74 -11.46
CA LEU A 80 -8.90 -7.06 -10.82
C LEU A 80 -7.74 -7.86 -11.40
N LYS A 81 -7.08 -8.61 -10.52
CA LYS A 81 -6.17 -9.68 -10.89
C LYS A 81 -6.47 -10.87 -9.98
N ASP A 82 -6.86 -11.99 -10.55
CA ASP A 82 -7.19 -13.23 -9.81
C ASP A 82 -8.24 -12.98 -8.70
N GLY A 83 -9.24 -12.12 -9.00
CA GLY A 83 -10.29 -11.75 -8.06
C GLY A 83 -9.91 -10.74 -6.98
N VAL A 84 -8.64 -10.33 -6.91
CA VAL A 84 -8.12 -9.34 -5.95
C VAL A 84 -8.08 -7.94 -6.58
N LEU A 85 -8.45 -6.92 -5.80
CA LEU A 85 -8.47 -5.53 -6.23
C LEU A 85 -7.09 -4.87 -6.12
N TYR A 86 -6.63 -4.30 -7.23
CA TYR A 86 -5.39 -3.54 -7.35
C TYR A 86 -5.64 -2.15 -7.93
N ARG A 87 -4.67 -1.26 -7.73
CA ARG A 87 -4.56 0.06 -8.37
C ARG A 87 -3.35 0.09 -9.30
N LYS A 88 -3.54 0.64 -10.49
CA LYS A 88 -2.48 1.10 -11.38
C LYS A 88 -2.09 2.51 -10.96
N TRP A 89 -0.82 2.73 -10.72
CA TRP A 89 -0.25 4.06 -10.54
C TRP A 89 0.77 4.30 -11.64
N GLU A 90 0.63 5.41 -12.34
CA GLU A 90 1.50 5.82 -13.44
C GLU A 90 2.14 7.16 -13.06
N SER A 91 3.42 7.33 -13.37
CA SER A 91 4.08 8.62 -13.26
C SER A 91 3.51 9.59 -14.30
N ASN A 92 3.59 10.90 -14.02
CA ASN A 92 3.03 11.94 -14.89
C ASN A 92 3.64 11.93 -16.31
N ASP A 93 4.85 11.43 -16.46
CA ASP A 93 5.56 11.28 -17.74
C ASP A 93 5.27 9.93 -18.45
N GLY A 94 4.43 9.07 -17.85
CA GLY A 94 4.13 7.72 -18.34
C GLY A 94 5.31 6.75 -18.28
N GLY A 95 6.48 7.18 -17.80
CA GLY A 95 7.72 6.39 -17.81
C GLY A 95 7.79 5.32 -16.72
N PHE A 96 6.91 5.39 -15.70
CA PHE A 96 6.91 4.46 -14.59
C PHE A 96 5.50 3.96 -14.27
N TYR A 97 5.36 2.65 -14.15
CA TYR A 97 4.13 1.96 -13.81
C TYR A 97 4.31 1.14 -12.53
N ARG A 98 3.37 1.26 -11.58
CA ARG A 98 3.31 0.47 -10.35
C ARG A 98 1.96 -0.19 -10.19
N ARG A 99 2.00 -1.46 -9.78
CA ARG A 99 0.84 -2.19 -9.29
C ARG A 99 0.81 -2.09 -7.78
N GLN A 100 -0.27 -1.54 -7.24
CA GLN A 100 -0.49 -1.41 -5.81
C GLN A 100 -1.66 -2.29 -5.39
N LEU A 101 -1.45 -3.19 -4.44
CA LEU A 101 -2.54 -3.92 -3.79
C LEU A 101 -3.38 -2.94 -2.97
N ILE A 102 -4.70 -3.00 -3.13
CA ILE A 102 -5.62 -2.29 -2.24
C ILE A 102 -5.65 -3.05 -0.90
N LEU A 103 -4.98 -2.50 0.11
CA LEU A 103 -4.76 -3.20 1.36
C LEU A 103 -5.96 -3.03 2.31
N PRO A 104 -6.60 -4.12 2.78
CA PRO A 104 -7.64 -4.05 3.80
C PRO A 104 -7.16 -3.49 5.12
N LYS A 105 -8.05 -2.82 5.84
CA LYS A 105 -7.72 -2.19 7.13
C LYS A 105 -7.13 -3.17 8.15
N SER A 106 -7.63 -4.39 8.17
CA SER A 106 -7.17 -5.48 9.05
C SER A 106 -5.69 -5.85 8.85
N ARG A 107 -5.09 -5.45 7.72
CA ARG A 107 -3.75 -5.81 7.29
C ARG A 107 -2.72 -4.67 7.35
N ILE A 108 -3.18 -3.44 7.59
CA ILE A 108 -2.30 -2.27 7.61
C ILE A 108 -1.18 -2.41 8.65
N GLN A 109 -1.50 -2.86 9.87
CA GLN A 109 -0.53 -2.94 10.97
C GLN A 109 0.60 -3.94 10.68
N GLU A 110 0.27 -5.06 10.04
CA GLU A 110 1.21 -6.11 9.62
C GLU A 110 2.22 -5.54 8.61
N VAL A 111 1.72 -4.93 7.53
CA VAL A 111 2.54 -4.29 6.49
C VAL A 111 3.39 -3.15 7.04
N LEU A 112 2.82 -2.30 7.90
CA LEU A 112 3.55 -1.19 8.50
C LEU A 112 4.71 -1.68 9.37
N ARG A 113 4.52 -2.74 10.16
CA ARG A 113 5.58 -3.33 10.98
C ARG A 113 6.73 -3.84 10.13
N GLU A 114 6.43 -4.64 9.11
CA GLU A 114 7.48 -5.22 8.26
C GLU A 114 8.29 -4.17 7.49
N ILE A 115 7.61 -3.17 6.93
CA ILE A 115 8.28 -2.09 6.19
C ILE A 115 9.05 -1.19 7.15
N HIS A 116 8.46 -0.85 8.31
CA HIS A 116 9.07 0.06 9.27
C HIS A 116 10.29 -0.55 9.95
N ASP A 117 10.20 -1.78 10.46
CA ASP A 117 11.25 -2.39 11.27
C ASP A 117 12.49 -2.72 10.42
N SER A 118 12.27 -2.98 9.13
CA SER A 118 13.27 -3.32 8.12
C SER A 118 14.08 -4.59 8.43
N ARG A 119 14.62 -5.24 7.38
CA ARG A 119 15.47 -6.44 7.55
C ARG A 119 16.79 -6.17 8.28
N SER A 120 17.26 -4.93 8.32
CA SER A 120 18.53 -4.57 8.99
C SER A 120 18.35 -4.19 10.46
N GLY A 121 17.14 -4.32 11.01
CA GLY A 121 16.81 -3.91 12.38
C GLY A 121 16.81 -2.40 12.62
N LYS A 122 17.07 -1.60 11.56
CA LYS A 122 17.04 -0.13 11.64
C LYS A 122 15.69 0.38 11.18
N HIS A 123 14.90 0.87 12.13
CA HIS A 123 13.57 1.37 11.82
C HIS A 123 13.62 2.54 10.83
N PHE A 124 12.78 2.48 9.79
CA PHE A 124 12.67 3.53 8.79
C PHE A 124 11.87 4.72 9.30
N GLY A 125 12.35 5.94 9.00
CA GLY A 125 11.58 7.16 9.19
C GLY A 125 10.43 7.27 8.18
N VAL A 126 9.48 8.17 8.46
CA VAL A 126 8.22 8.39 7.70
C VAL A 126 8.42 8.34 6.18
N MET A 127 9.36 9.12 5.64
CA MET A 127 9.55 9.22 4.19
C MET A 127 9.99 7.90 3.55
N LYS A 128 10.89 7.16 4.21
CA LYS A 128 11.39 5.89 3.68
C LYS A 128 10.32 4.80 3.77
N THR A 129 9.55 4.78 4.86
CA THR A 129 8.37 3.91 5.00
C THR A 129 7.35 4.22 3.91
N LEU A 130 7.00 5.51 3.71
CA LEU A 130 6.04 5.96 2.70
C LEU A 130 6.43 5.53 1.28
N LEU A 131 7.69 5.75 0.89
CA LEU A 131 8.19 5.39 -0.44
C LEU A 131 8.09 3.88 -0.67
N LYS A 132 8.56 3.07 0.30
CA LYS A 132 8.50 1.60 0.21
C LYS A 132 7.08 1.06 0.20
N THR A 133 6.19 1.62 1.02
CA THR A 133 4.78 1.22 1.00
C THR A 133 4.15 1.51 -0.37
N ARG A 134 4.37 2.71 -0.93
CA ARG A 134 3.83 3.10 -2.24
C ARG A 134 4.42 2.32 -3.42
N GLU A 135 5.47 1.53 -3.23
CA GLU A 135 5.94 0.60 -4.26
C GLU A 135 4.97 -0.56 -4.50
N ARG A 136 4.12 -0.92 -3.52
CA ARG A 136 3.33 -2.17 -3.53
C ARG A 136 1.91 -2.07 -2.98
N PHE A 137 1.62 -1.09 -2.14
CA PHE A 137 0.35 -1.02 -1.42
C PHE A 137 -0.30 0.35 -1.56
N TYR A 138 -1.62 0.35 -1.47
CA TYR A 138 -2.43 1.55 -1.31
C TYR A 138 -3.60 1.27 -0.37
N TRP A 139 -3.93 2.24 0.48
CA TRP A 139 -5.18 2.26 1.24
C TRP A 139 -5.58 3.72 1.51
N ASN A 140 -6.85 3.93 1.87
CA ASN A 140 -7.33 5.25 2.26
C ASN A 140 -6.57 5.76 3.49
N ARG A 141 -6.08 7.01 3.46
CA ARG A 141 -5.28 7.64 4.53
C ARG A 141 -3.87 7.03 4.76
N LEU A 142 -3.32 6.33 3.78
CA LEU A 142 -1.97 5.73 3.83
C LEU A 142 -0.90 6.63 4.44
N ARG A 143 -0.81 7.89 3.99
CA ARG A 143 0.19 8.82 4.51
C ARG A 143 0.01 9.11 6.01
N ALA A 144 -1.22 9.41 6.42
CA ALA A 144 -1.54 9.75 7.81
C ALA A 144 -1.30 8.56 8.74
N ASP A 145 -1.62 7.34 8.30
CA ASP A 145 -1.38 6.13 9.08
C ASP A 145 0.12 5.83 9.24
N ILE A 146 0.93 6.04 8.19
CA ILE A 146 2.40 5.90 8.26
C ILE A 146 3.02 6.94 9.21
N GLU A 147 2.58 8.19 9.11
CA GLU A 147 3.04 9.27 10.00
C GLU A 147 2.71 8.96 11.45
N LYS A 148 1.47 8.52 11.72
CA LYS A 148 1.03 8.08 13.05
C LYS A 148 1.88 6.91 13.57
N TRP A 149 2.04 5.86 12.79
CA TRP A 149 2.82 4.67 13.15
C TRP A 149 4.26 5.01 13.53
N CYS A 150 4.96 5.79 12.70
CA CYS A 150 6.34 6.17 12.97
C CYS A 150 6.47 7.08 14.21
N ARG A 151 5.45 7.90 14.50
CA ARG A 151 5.41 8.76 15.69
C ARG A 151 5.19 7.96 16.97
N GLU A 152 4.34 6.94 16.93
CA GLU A 152 3.98 6.10 18.08
C GLU A 152 5.00 4.98 18.35
N CYS A 153 5.98 4.78 17.46
CA CYS A 153 7.05 3.82 17.63
C CYS A 153 7.98 4.19 18.81
N GLN A 154 7.92 3.40 19.89
CA GLN A 154 8.72 3.59 21.10
C GLN A 154 10.23 3.57 20.83
N ALA A 155 10.71 2.61 20.03
CA ALA A 155 12.13 2.50 19.67
C ALA A 155 12.63 3.73 18.89
N CYS A 156 11.78 4.34 18.05
CA CYS A 156 12.11 5.58 17.36
C CYS A 156 12.05 6.80 18.30
N GLY A 157 11.08 6.84 19.21
CA GLY A 157 10.94 7.90 20.22
C GLY A 157 12.15 7.98 21.14
N ALA A 158 12.59 6.84 21.69
CA ALA A 158 13.75 6.76 22.58
C ALA A 158 15.03 7.32 21.93
N ARG A 159 15.27 7.03 20.64
CA ARG A 159 16.44 7.57 19.90
C ARG A 159 16.37 9.08 19.65
N LYS A 160 15.16 9.64 19.50
CA LYS A 160 15.00 11.10 19.32
C LYS A 160 15.28 11.87 20.61
N GLY A 161 14.96 11.28 21.77
CA GLY A 161 15.22 11.88 23.09
C GLY A 161 16.70 11.89 23.52
N LEU A 162 17.55 11.11 22.85
CA LEU A 162 18.99 11.02 23.14
C LEU A 162 19.87 12.02 22.36
N LYS A 163 19.30 13.10 21.83
CA LYS A 163 20.11 14.16 21.22
C LYS A 163 20.66 15.10 22.31
N THR A 164 21.81 14.76 22.86
CA THR A 164 22.68 15.77 23.49
C THR A 164 23.06 16.80 22.43
N GLU A 165 23.00 18.07 22.80
CA GLU A 165 23.26 19.22 21.94
C GLU A 165 24.65 19.12 21.30
N GLN A 166 24.73 18.85 19.99
CA GLN A 166 25.87 19.20 19.15
C GLN A 166 25.59 18.94 17.66
N GLY A 167 25.83 19.97 16.84
CA GLY A 167 26.06 19.84 15.40
C GLY A 167 24.87 20.08 14.48
N LYS A 168 24.68 21.34 14.06
CA LYS A 168 23.90 21.68 12.85
C LYS A 168 24.61 21.07 11.64
N SER A 169 23.94 20.18 10.91
CA SER A 169 24.36 19.78 9.56
C SER A 169 23.32 20.29 8.57
N VAL A 170 23.76 21.24 7.75
CA VAL A 170 23.09 21.77 6.58
C VAL A 170 23.54 20.96 5.37
N ILE A 171 22.66 20.17 4.77
CA ILE A 171 22.84 19.69 3.40
C ILE A 171 21.53 19.68 2.62
N GLY A 172 21.47 20.59 1.65
CA GLY A 172 20.97 20.38 0.28
C GLY A 172 19.57 19.80 0.13
N TRP A 173 18.59 20.70 0.01
CA TRP A 173 17.27 20.37 -0.53
C TRP A 173 17.39 20.19 -2.05
N THR A 174 17.26 18.96 -2.55
CA THR A 174 16.99 18.69 -3.97
C THR A 174 15.50 18.37 -4.14
N PRO A 175 14.75 19.10 -4.98
CA PRO A 175 13.34 18.82 -5.19
C PRO A 175 13.21 17.62 -6.15
N ALA A 176 13.06 16.42 -5.59
CA ALA A 176 12.60 15.27 -6.35
C ALA A 176 11.10 15.08 -6.07
N VAL A 177 10.30 15.42 -7.09
CA VAL A 177 8.93 14.98 -7.36
C VAL A 177 7.93 15.11 -6.20
N ILE A 178 7.15 16.17 -6.30
CA ILE A 178 5.95 16.40 -5.51
C ILE A 178 4.93 15.31 -5.86
N PHE A 179 4.88 14.24 -5.06
CA PHE A 179 3.86 13.20 -5.15
C PHE A 179 2.64 13.60 -4.29
N PHE A 180 1.75 14.42 -4.86
CA PHE A 180 0.40 14.65 -4.31
C PHE A 180 -0.50 13.43 -4.54
N ASP A 181 -1.44 13.24 -3.60
CA ASP A 181 -2.39 12.10 -3.47
C ASP A 181 -3.63 12.18 -4.36
#